data_AF-A0A960XRK7-F1
#
_entry.id   AF-A0A960XRK7-F1
#
_cell.length_a   1.000
_cell.length_b   1.000
_cell.length_c   1.000
_cell.angle_alpha   90.00
_cell.angle_beta   90.00
_cell.angle_gamma   90.00
#
_symmetry.space_group_name_H-M   'P 1'
#
loop_
_entity.id
_entity.type
_entity.pdbx_description
1 polymer ?
#
loop_
_entity_poly.entity_id
_entity_poly.type
_entity_poly.pdbx_seq_one_letter_code
_entity_poly.pdbx_strand_id
1 'polypeptide(L)'
;LYQELEKSIDETAERIRMLGEASPGSMAEFLEQATLKEVAGGRIKGEDAIAKLRDDHEQVIRILREVVEKTGEAGDAGTEDFLTGLLRSHEQAAWMLRSYLT
;
A
#
# COMPACT_ATOMS: atom_id res chain seq x y z
N LEU A 1 -8.55 4.54 -8.00
CA LEU A 1 -7.79 4.78 -6.76
C LEU A 1 -8.61 4.50 -5.49
N TYR A 2 -9.63 5.29 -5.12
CA TYR A 2 -10.33 5.05 -3.84
C TYR A 2 -10.96 3.65 -3.71
N GLN A 3 -11.70 3.19 -4.73
CA GLN A 3 -12.29 1.85 -4.73
C GLN A 3 -11.24 0.74 -4.78
N GLU A 4 -10.11 0.97 -5.45
CA GLU A 4 -9.01 0.01 -5.52
C GLU A 4 -8.34 -0.12 -4.14
N LEU A 5 -8.11 1.01 -3.45
CA LEU A 5 -7.58 1.02 -2.09
C LEU A 5 -8.53 0.37 -1.10
N GLU A 6 -9.83 0.67 -1.17
CA GLU A 6 -10.86 0.02 -0.34
C GLU A 6 -10.80 -1.51 -0.50
N LYS A 7 -10.77 -1.98 -1.75
CA LYS A 7 -10.64 -3.41 -2.04
C LYS A 7 -9.34 -4.00 -1.50
N SER A 8 -8.20 -3.33 -1.70
CA SER A 8 -6.91 -3.82 -1.19
C SER A 8 -6.85 -3.84 0.33
N ILE A 9 -7.49 -2.89 1.02
CA ILE A 9 -7.60 -2.87 2.49
C ILE A 9 -8.38 -4.10 2.96
N ASP A 10 -9.53 -4.38 2.36
CA ASP A 10 -10.37 -5.53 2.71
C ASP A 10 -9.65 -6.86 2.46
N GLU A 11 -9.07 -7.04 1.26
CA GLU A 11 -8.31 -8.25 0.92
C GLU A 11 -7.11 -8.46 1.85
N THR A 12 -6.44 -7.38 2.28
CA THR A 12 -5.34 -7.46 3.25
C THR A 12 -5.85 -7.90 4.63
N ALA A 13 -6.95 -7.32 5.11
CA ALA A 13 -7.58 -7.70 6.38
C ALA A 13 -8.07 -9.16 6.36
N GLU A 14 -8.64 -9.60 5.24
CA GLU A 14 -9.02 -10.99 5.00
C GLU A 14 -7.82 -11.92 5.01
N ARG A 15 -6.72 -11.56 4.35
CA ARG A 15 -5.50 -12.37 4.34
C ARG A 15 -4.94 -12.56 5.74
N ILE A 16 -4.90 -11.50 6.57
CA ILE A 16 -4.50 -11.59 7.98
C ILE A 16 -5.38 -12.58 8.74
N ARG A 17 -6.71 -12.49 8.58
CA ARG A 17 -7.67 -13.41 9.21
C ARG A 17 -7.51 -14.86 8.73
N MET A 18 -7.22 -15.08 7.44
CA MET A 18 -6.96 -16.42 6.89
C MET A 18 -5.71 -17.08 7.49
N LEU A 19 -4.72 -16.28 7.92
CA LEU A 19 -3.54 -16.75 8.63
C LEU A 19 -3.79 -17.04 10.12
N GLY A 20 -5.01 -16.80 10.62
CA GLY A 20 -5.40 -17.06 12.01
C GLY A 20 -5.18 -15.89 12.97
N GLU A 21 -4.79 -14.72 12.46
CA GLU A 21 -4.50 -13.53 13.26
C GLU A 21 -5.66 -12.51 13.25
N ALA A 22 -5.68 -11.64 14.25
CA ALA A 22 -6.64 -10.53 14.31
C ALA A 22 -6.16 -9.36 13.42
N SER A 23 -7.02 -8.93 12.48
CA SER A 23 -6.76 -7.72 11.69
C SER A 23 -7.02 -6.47 12.54
N PRO A 24 -6.17 -5.42 12.44
CA PRO A 24 -6.46 -4.12 13.03
C PRO A 24 -7.80 -3.57 12.52
N GLY A 25 -8.55 -2.91 13.39
CA GLY A 25 -9.92 -2.48 13.11
C GLY A 25 -10.26 -1.05 13.55
N SER A 26 -9.35 -0.39 14.28
CA SER A 26 -9.53 0.97 14.75
C SER A 26 -8.56 1.96 14.08
N MET A 27 -8.99 3.21 13.96
CA MET A 27 -8.13 4.28 13.44
C MET A 27 -6.85 4.47 14.27
N ALA A 28 -6.92 4.21 15.58
CA ALA A 28 -5.75 4.30 16.46
C ALA A 28 -4.68 3.26 16.10
N GLU A 29 -5.07 2.01 15.87
CA GLU A 29 -4.14 0.95 15.45
C GLU A 29 -3.53 1.26 14.08
N PHE A 30 -4.34 1.75 13.13
CA PHE A 30 -3.82 2.14 11.82
C PHE A 30 -2.80 3.28 11.91
N LEU A 31 -3.06 4.30 12.72
CA LEU A 31 -2.14 5.43 12.90
C LEU A 31 -0.85 5.02 13.62
N GLU A 32 -0.91 4.07 14.55
CA GLU A 32 0.27 3.53 15.23
C GLU A 32 1.20 2.78 14.27
N GLN A 33 0.62 2.06 13.30
CA GLN A 33 1.34 1.22 12.34
C GLN A 33 1.69 1.93 11.02
N ALA A 34 1.13 3.12 10.77
CA ALA A 34 1.27 3.83 9.51
C ALA A 34 2.73 4.24 9.24
N THR A 35 3.24 3.86 8.07
CA THR A 35 4.54 4.32 7.57
C THR A 35 4.45 5.59 6.73
N LEU A 36 3.25 5.88 6.20
CA LEU A 36 2.97 7.09 5.43
C LEU A 36 2.64 8.24 6.38
N LYS A 37 3.12 9.44 6.05
CA LYS A 37 2.80 10.66 6.79
C LYS A 37 1.71 11.44 6.08
N GLU A 38 0.72 11.86 6.85
CA GLU A 38 -0.32 12.78 6.40
C GLU A 38 0.31 14.10 5.94
N VAL A 39 -0.27 14.68 4.90
CA VAL A 39 0.01 16.06 4.53
C VAL A 39 -0.80 16.96 5.44
N ALA A 40 -0.18 17.98 6.01
CA ALA A 40 -0.88 18.97 6.83
C ALA A 40 -2.09 19.54 6.09
N GLY A 41 -3.20 19.72 6.80
CA GLY A 41 -4.45 20.17 6.19
C GLY A 41 -4.32 21.48 5.42
N GLY A 42 -5.07 21.60 4.31
CA GLY A 42 -5.08 22.80 3.47
C GLY A 42 -5.16 22.47 1.98
N ARG A 43 -5.19 23.51 1.15
CA ARG A 43 -5.09 23.34 -0.31
C ARG A 43 -3.64 23.08 -0.70
N ILE A 44 -3.41 21.94 -1.32
CA ILE A 44 -2.17 21.61 -2.02
C ILE A 44 -2.32 21.92 -3.51
N LYS A 45 -1.23 22.33 -4.18
CA LYS A 45 -1.25 22.51 -5.64
C LYS A 45 -1.35 21.15 -6.32
N GLY A 46 -1.94 21.11 -7.52
CA GLY A 46 -2.18 19.86 -8.24
C GLY A 46 -0.91 19.05 -8.50
N GLU A 47 0.15 19.69 -8.98
CA GLU A 47 1.45 19.03 -9.21
C GLU A 47 2.07 18.51 -7.92
N ASP A 48 2.05 19.30 -6.84
CA ASP A 48 2.55 18.88 -5.52
C ASP A 48 1.76 17.67 -4.97
N ALA A 49 0.44 17.64 -5.20
CA ALA A 49 -0.42 16.52 -4.82
C ALA A 49 -0.08 15.24 -5.59
N ILE A 50 0.12 15.34 -6.90
CA ILE A 50 0.50 14.22 -7.76
C ILE A 50 1.88 13.69 -7.37
N ALA A 51 2.85 14.59 -7.11
CA ALA A 51 4.17 14.23 -6.65
C ALA A 51 4.12 13.48 -5.30
N LYS A 52 3.33 13.97 -4.34
CA LYS A 52 3.16 13.31 -3.05
C LYS A 52 2.51 11.93 -3.18
N LEU A 53 1.47 11.80 -4.00
CA LEU A 53 0.84 10.49 -4.25
C LEU A 53 1.82 9.50 -4.88
N ARG A 54 2.62 9.95 -5.85
CA ARG A 54 3.68 9.12 -6.45
C ARG A 54 4.64 8.63 -5.37
N ASP A 55 5.12 9.53 -4.53
CA ASP A 55 6.10 9.21 -3.48
C ASP A 55 5.53 8.20 -2.46
N ASP A 56 4.23 8.34 -2.12
CA ASP A 56 3.53 7.40 -1.24
C ASP A 56 3.42 6.01 -1.87
N HIS A 57 3.05 5.91 -3.15
CA HIS A 57 3.06 4.63 -3.86
C HIS A 57 4.47 4.02 -3.92
N GLU A 58 5.51 4.82 -4.17
CA GLU A 58 6.91 4.36 -4.19
C GLU A 58 7.40 3.89 -2.81
N GLN A 59 6.94 4.50 -1.72
CA GLN A 59 7.22 4.01 -0.37
C GLN A 59 6.56 2.65 -0.12
N VAL A 60 5.29 2.49 -0.49
CA VAL A 60 4.58 1.21 -0.36
C VAL A 60 5.23 0.12 -1.22
N ILE A 61 5.68 0.43 -2.44
CA ILE A 61 6.41 -0.50 -3.31
C ILE A 61 7.67 -1.06 -2.62
N ARG A 62 8.45 -0.20 -1.95
CA ARG A 62 9.66 -0.64 -1.22
C ARG A 62 9.30 -1.62 -0.11
N ILE A 63 8.28 -1.30 0.70
CA ILE A 63 7.79 -2.15 1.78
C ILE A 63 7.30 -3.50 1.21
N LEU A 64 6.49 -3.48 0.16
CA LEU A 64 5.96 -4.72 -0.44
C LEU A 64 7.05 -5.63 -0.96
N ARG A 65 8.12 -5.10 -1.58
CA ARG A 65 9.26 -5.92 -2.03
C ARG A 65 9.95 -6.64 -0.87
N GLU A 66 10.18 -5.94 0.24
CA GLU A 66 10.77 -6.54 1.44
C GLU A 66 9.87 -7.63 2.05
N VAL A 67 8.54 -7.42 2.06
CA VAL A 67 7.62 -8.41 2.63
C VAL A 67 7.43 -9.60 1.70
N VAL A 68 7.38 -9.41 0.37
CA VAL A 68 7.34 -10.50 -0.63
C VAL A 68 8.54 -11.43 -0.45
N GLU A 69 9.75 -10.88 -0.30
CA GLU A 69 10.96 -11.66 -0.02
C GLU A 69 10.81 -12.50 1.26
N LYS A 70 10.37 -11.88 2.37
CA LYS A 70 10.14 -12.57 3.64
C LYS A 70 9.08 -13.67 3.54
N THR A 71 8.01 -13.47 2.78
CA THR A 71 6.98 -14.50 2.59
C THR A 71 7.50 -15.68 1.77
N GLY A 72 8.36 -15.43 0.79
CA GLY A 72 9.05 -16.48 0.04
C GLY A 72 9.99 -17.29 0.93
N GLU A 73 10.78 -16.63 1.78
CA GLU A 73 11.64 -17.29 2.77
C GLU A 73 10.86 -18.14 3.79
N ALA A 74 9.66 -17.68 4.17
CA ALA A 74 8.76 -18.39 5.07
C ALA A 74 7.98 -19.55 4.39
N GLY A 75 8.07 -19.68 3.06
CA GLY A 75 7.31 -20.67 2.29
C GLY A 75 5.80 -20.38 2.21
N ASP A 76 5.37 -19.14 2.46
CA ASP A 76 3.97 -18.73 2.37
C ASP A 76 3.64 -18.21 0.96
N ALA A 77 3.57 -19.14 0.01
CA ALA A 77 3.33 -18.83 -1.40
C ALA A 77 2.00 -18.09 -1.66
N GLY A 78 0.99 -18.29 -0.80
CA GLY A 78 -0.29 -17.63 -0.94
C GLY A 78 -0.23 -16.13 -0.58
N THR A 79 0.52 -15.79 0.48
CA THR A 79 0.71 -14.38 0.85
C THR A 79 1.70 -13.73 -0.11
N GLU A 80 2.73 -14.45 -0.54
CA GLU A 80 3.69 -13.98 -1.52
C GLU A 80 3.01 -13.57 -2.85
N ASP A 81 2.15 -14.44 -3.41
CA ASP A 81 1.40 -14.14 -4.65
C ASP A 81 0.46 -12.94 -4.46
N PHE A 82 -0.29 -12.90 -3.35
CA PHE A 82 -1.17 -11.78 -3.02
C PHE A 82 -0.40 -10.45 -2.97
N LEU A 83 0.71 -10.40 -2.23
CA LEU A 83 1.52 -9.20 -2.09
C LEU A 83 2.24 -8.81 -3.39
N THR A 84 2.62 -9.78 -4.21
CA THR A 84 3.16 -9.53 -5.56
C THR A 84 2.11 -8.90 -6.48
N GLY A 85 0.86 -9.35 -6.39
CA GLY A 85 -0.28 -8.73 -7.08
C GLY A 85 -0.49 -7.28 -6.64
N LEU A 86 -0.47 -7.03 -5.33
CA LEU A 86 -0.59 -5.69 -4.76
C LEU A 86 0.58 -4.78 -5.18
N LEU A 87 1.81 -5.30 -5.16
CA LEU A 87 3.02 -4.62 -5.62
C LEU A 87 2.85 -4.11 -7.06
N ARG A 88 2.40 -4.97 -7.97
CA ARG A 88 2.17 -4.60 -9.38
C ARG A 88 1.14 -3.47 -9.52
N SER A 89 0.06 -3.50 -8.73
CA SER A 89 -0.95 -2.43 -8.73
C SER A 89 -0.36 -1.08 -8.30
N HIS A 90 0.46 -1.06 -7.23
CA HIS A 90 1.15 0.16 -6.81
C HIS A 90 2.19 0.64 -7.83
N GLU A 91 2.93 -0.27 -8.47
CA GLU A 91 3.89 0.07 -9.55
C GLU A 91 3.19 0.72 -10.75
N GLN A 92 2.03 0.21 -11.14
CA GLN A 92 1.19 0.78 -12.19
C GLN A 92 0.68 2.18 -11.81
N ALA A 93 0.20 2.36 -10.57
CA ALA A 93 -0.24 3.66 -10.08
C ALA A 93 0.90 4.69 -10.06
N ALA A 94 2.08 4.30 -9.56
CA ALA A 94 3.27 5.16 -9.54
C ALA A 94 3.71 5.54 -10.97
N TRP A 95 3.66 4.61 -11.92
CA TRP A 95 3.95 4.90 -13.33
C TRP A 95 2.98 5.91 -13.94
N MET A 96 1.67 5.73 -13.71
CA MET A 96 0.66 6.69 -14.16
C MET A 96 0.87 8.07 -13.54
N LEU A 97 1.18 8.16 -12.24
CA LEU A 97 1.41 9.45 -11.58
C LEU A 97 2.67 10.15 -12.11
N ARG A 98 3.74 9.39 -12.42
CA ARG A 98 4.95 9.94 -13.05
C ARG A 98 4.66 10.55 -14.43
N SER A 99 3.76 9.97 -15.23
CA SER A 99 3.46 10.49 -16.57
C SER A 99 2.72 11.82 -16.58
N TYR A 100 2.10 12.22 -15.46
CA TYR A 100 1.49 13.55 -15.29
C TYR A 100 2.48 14.63 -14.81
N LEU A 101 3.71 14.25 -14.44
CA LEU A 101 4.75 15.17 -13.95
C LEU A 101 5.87 15.42 -14.98
N THR A 102 5.75 14.81 -16.16
CA THR A 102 6.58 15.02 -17.34
C THR A 102 5.88 15.93 -18.33
#